data_AF-A0AAJ2PCT2-F1
#
_entry.id   AF-A0AAJ2PCT2-F1
#
_cell.length_a   1.000
_cell.length_b   1.000
_cell.length_c   1.000
_cell.angle_alpha   90.00
_cell.angle_beta   90.00
_cell.angle_gamma   90.00
#
_symmetry.space_group_name_H-M   'P 1'
#
loop_
_entity.id
_entity.type
_entity.pdbx_description
1 polymer ?
#
loop_
_entity_poly.entity_id
_entity_poly.type
_entity_poly.pdbx_seq_one_letter_code
_entity_poly.pdbx_strand_id
1 'polypeptide(L)'
;GLINILSVTKEWGIFSEKALSIEELVKAGEVTILDVSRMKSTEVRNLLVALLIKKIYYYRVLSRKEEEKAKIENREPKFSFPLTWVILEEAHNFIPAGEKVVSTDPILTLAKQGREPGISLVCITQMPNKVHQEVLSQCDLVICFRLTSEEDINALHAVMQTYVREEIEKFLARLPRWHGAAIILDDNLEKIFTVNIRPRISWHSGGTAALI
;
A
#
# COMPACT_ATOMS: atom_id res chain seq x y z
N GLY A 1 12.57 -33.14 5.42
CA GLY A 1 12.71 -33.38 6.88
C GLY A 1 12.70 -32.05 7.60
N LEU A 2 12.05 -31.97 8.77
CA LEU A 2 11.87 -30.74 9.59
C LEU A 2 13.18 -29.95 9.79
N ILE A 3 14.30 -30.66 9.92
CA ILE A 3 15.66 -30.10 10.07
C ILE A 3 16.06 -29.26 8.84
N ASN A 4 15.70 -29.68 7.62
CA ASN A 4 15.99 -28.94 6.39
C ASN A 4 15.12 -27.68 6.25
N ILE A 5 13.91 -27.67 6.81
CA ILE A 5 13.04 -26.49 6.84
C ILE A 5 13.58 -25.49 7.87
N LEU A 6 14.08 -25.97 9.01
CA LEU A 6 14.71 -25.14 10.04
C LEU A 6 16.06 -24.54 9.63
N SER A 7 16.84 -25.24 8.79
CA SER A 7 18.07 -24.66 8.22
C SER A 7 17.75 -23.57 7.18
N VAL A 8 16.79 -23.81 6.29
CA VAL A 8 16.34 -22.83 5.28
C VAL A 8 15.73 -21.58 5.94
N THR A 9 14.96 -21.75 7.02
CA THR A 9 14.36 -20.61 7.74
C THR A 9 15.39 -19.73 8.46
N LYS A 10 16.52 -20.29 8.92
CA LYS A 10 17.64 -19.48 9.45
C LYS A 10 18.29 -18.61 8.37
N GLU A 11 18.35 -19.08 7.13
CA GLU A 11 18.90 -18.31 5.99
C GLU A 11 18.00 -17.13 5.58
N TRP A 12 16.73 -17.12 6.00
CA TRP A 12 15.80 -16.03 5.69
C TRP A 12 16.10 -14.74 6.45
N GLY A 13 16.83 -14.80 7.56
CA GLY A 13 17.20 -13.62 8.36
C GLY A 13 16.03 -12.93 9.06
N ILE A 14 14.85 -13.54 9.11
CA ILE A 14 13.64 -12.96 9.72
C ILE A 14 13.39 -13.39 11.17
N PHE A 15 14.06 -14.45 11.63
CA PHE A 15 13.86 -14.99 12.97
C PHE A 15 14.97 -14.51 13.90
N SER A 16 14.59 -13.92 15.03
CA SER A 16 15.48 -13.47 16.09
C SER A 16 15.02 -14.04 17.44
N GLU A 17 15.95 -14.21 18.38
CA GLU A 17 15.62 -14.62 19.76
C GLU A 17 14.77 -13.57 20.49
N LYS A 18 14.89 -12.29 20.09
CA LYS A 18 14.02 -11.20 20.53
C LYS A 18 13.11 -10.77 19.39
N ALA A 19 11.83 -11.11 19.47
CA ALA A 19 10.84 -10.67 18.51
C ALA A 19 10.52 -9.18 18.71
N LEU A 20 10.50 -8.42 17.61
CA LEU A 20 9.94 -7.06 17.60
C LEU A 20 8.44 -7.13 17.83
N SER A 21 7.94 -6.32 18.77
CA SER A 21 6.52 -6.19 19.01
C SER A 21 5.86 -5.33 17.93
N ILE A 22 4.54 -5.48 17.73
CA ILE A 22 3.85 -4.68 16.72
C ILE A 22 3.73 -3.21 17.15
N GLU A 23 3.69 -2.97 18.46
CA GLU A 23 3.69 -1.66 19.10
C GLU A 23 5.04 -0.95 18.97
N GLU A 24 6.14 -1.70 18.88
CA GLU A 24 7.45 -1.15 18.53
C GLU A 24 7.51 -0.73 17.06
N LEU A 25 6.80 -1.45 16.19
CA LEU A 25 6.74 -1.19 14.74
C LEU A 25 5.80 -0.04 14.39
N VAL A 26 4.68 0.12 15.11
CA VAL A 26 3.63 1.07 14.77
C VAL A 26 3.41 2.03 15.94
N LYS A 27 3.96 3.24 15.80
CA LYS A 27 3.86 4.30 16.79
C LYS A 27 3.23 5.55 16.19
N ALA A 28 2.46 6.26 17.02
CA ALA A 28 1.85 7.52 16.62
C ALA A 28 2.92 8.55 16.25
N GLY A 29 2.79 9.17 15.08
CA GLY A 29 3.71 10.23 14.62
C GLY A 29 5.04 9.73 14.05
N GLU A 30 5.25 8.42 13.95
CA GLU A 30 6.46 7.83 13.37
C GLU A 30 6.16 7.16 12.02
N VAL A 31 7.19 7.10 11.17
CA VAL A 31 7.16 6.33 9.92
C VAL A 31 8.17 5.20 10.03
N THR A 32 7.66 3.97 10.01
CA THR A 32 8.50 2.77 10.05
C THR A 32 8.73 2.25 8.64
N ILE A 33 9.99 2.19 8.23
CA ILE A 33 10.40 1.69 6.92
C ILE A 33 10.86 0.25 7.05
N LEU A 34 10.18 -0.66 6.36
CA LEU A 34 10.54 -2.07 6.28
C LEU A 34 11.24 -2.35 4.96
N ASP A 35 12.57 -2.32 4.98
CA ASP A 35 13.37 -2.68 3.82
C ASP A 35 13.39 -4.21 3.64
N VAL A 36 12.58 -4.68 2.70
CA VAL A 36 12.51 -6.09 2.30
C VAL A 36 13.20 -6.38 0.97
N SER A 37 13.90 -5.39 0.40
CA SER A 37 14.57 -5.50 -0.90
C SER A 37 15.72 -6.50 -0.92
N ARG A 38 16.33 -6.75 0.24
CA ARG A 38 17.47 -7.66 0.41
C ARG A 38 17.06 -9.13 0.56
N MET A 39 15.76 -9.41 0.67
CA MET A 39 15.25 -10.76 0.81
C MET A 39 15.23 -11.46 -0.56
N LYS A 40 15.97 -12.56 -0.68
CA LYS A 40 16.08 -13.29 -1.95
C LYS A 40 14.81 -14.03 -2.35
N SER A 41 14.02 -14.49 -1.39
CA SER A 41 12.77 -15.22 -1.65
C SER A 41 11.57 -14.28 -1.65
N THR A 42 10.91 -14.20 -2.80
CA THR A 42 9.66 -13.48 -2.99
C THR A 42 8.55 -14.06 -2.10
N GLU A 43 8.53 -15.38 -1.89
CA GLU A 43 7.57 -16.08 -1.05
C GLU A 43 7.69 -15.65 0.42
N VAL A 44 8.93 -15.59 0.94
CA VAL A 44 9.19 -15.13 2.31
C VAL A 44 8.85 -13.65 2.46
N ARG A 45 9.16 -12.83 1.44
CA ARG A 45 8.81 -11.41 1.39
C ARG A 45 7.29 -11.21 1.48
N ASN A 46 6.53 -11.94 0.68
CA ASN A 46 5.07 -11.93 0.68
C ASN A 46 4.50 -12.43 2.01
N LEU A 47 5.07 -13.49 2.58
CA LEU A 47 4.66 -14.01 3.89
C LEU A 47 4.87 -12.97 5.00
N LEU A 48 6.02 -12.28 5.03
CA LEU A 48 6.30 -11.24 6.01
C LEU A 48 5.27 -10.10 5.94
N VAL A 49 5.02 -9.58 4.73
CA VAL A 49 4.02 -8.53 4.51
C VAL A 49 2.62 -9.01 4.92
N ALA A 50 2.24 -10.23 4.54
CA ALA A 50 0.97 -10.82 4.91
C ALA A 50 0.78 -10.91 6.44
N LEU A 51 1.81 -11.35 7.17
CA LEU A 51 1.77 -11.46 8.63
C LEU A 51 1.66 -10.10 9.30
N LEU A 52 2.40 -9.11 8.82
CA LEU A 52 2.36 -7.74 9.35
C LEU A 52 1.00 -7.10 9.13
N ILE A 53 0.44 -7.20 7.92
CA ILE A 53 -0.89 -6.69 7.61
C ILE A 53 -1.94 -7.34 8.50
N LYS A 54 -1.92 -8.67 8.64
CA LYS A 54 -2.85 -9.40 9.53
C LYS A 54 -2.74 -8.92 10.98
N LYS A 55 -1.51 -8.69 11.48
CA LYS A 55 -1.29 -8.16 12.83
C LYS A 55 -1.82 -6.74 12.97
N ILE A 56 -1.47 -5.82 12.08
CA ILE A 56 -1.96 -4.43 12.10
C ILE A 56 -3.48 -4.41 12.09
N TYR A 57 -4.10 -5.19 11.20
CA TYR A 57 -5.56 -5.32 11.12
C TYR A 57 -6.16 -5.78 12.44
N TYR A 58 -5.64 -6.87 13.03
CA TYR A 58 -6.11 -7.39 14.29
C TYR A 58 -6.03 -6.36 15.44
N TYR A 59 -4.88 -5.70 15.60
CA TYR A 59 -4.68 -4.73 16.68
C TYR A 59 -5.57 -3.49 16.52
N ARG A 60 -5.81 -3.03 15.28
CA ARG A 60 -6.75 -1.94 15.03
C ARG A 60 -8.21 -2.32 15.24
N VAL A 61 -8.62 -3.54 14.90
CA VAL A 61 -9.96 -4.05 15.24
C VAL A 61 -10.15 -4.10 16.75
N LEU A 62 -9.15 -4.56 17.51
CA LEU A 62 -9.21 -4.55 18.98
C LEU A 62 -9.30 -3.12 19.54
N SER A 63 -8.45 -2.22 19.07
CA SER A 63 -8.46 -0.81 19.50
C SER A 63 -9.79 -0.15 19.18
N ARG A 64 -10.34 -0.38 17.98
CA ARG A 64 -11.64 0.18 17.60
C ARG A 64 -12.78 -0.26 18.51
N LYS A 65 -12.84 -1.56 18.84
CA LYS A 65 -13.83 -2.09 19.78
C LYS A 65 -13.68 -1.50 21.19
N GLU A 66 -12.43 -1.33 21.64
CA GLU A 66 -12.16 -0.74 22.95
C GLU A 66 -12.48 0.76 22.99
N GLU A 67 -12.20 1.50 21.91
CA GLU A 67 -12.61 2.90 21.74
C GLU A 67 -14.14 3.06 21.81
N GLU A 68 -14.90 2.18 21.16
CA GLU A 68 -16.37 2.20 21.19
C GLU A 68 -16.91 1.86 22.59
N LYS A 69 -16.36 0.84 23.24
CA LYS A 69 -16.73 0.46 24.60
C LYS A 69 -16.43 1.57 25.61
N ALA A 70 -15.24 2.17 25.52
CA ALA A 70 -14.82 3.25 26.41
C ALA A 70 -15.73 4.47 26.29
N LYS A 71 -16.20 4.80 25.07
CA LYS A 71 -17.21 5.85 24.84
C LYS A 71 -18.54 5.56 25.52
N ILE A 72 -19.04 4.32 25.42
CA ILE A 72 -20.31 3.91 26.07
C ILE A 72 -20.19 3.97 27.60
N GLU A 73 -19.03 3.55 28.13
CA GLU A 73 -18.74 3.52 29.57
C GLU A 73 -18.26 4.87 30.13
N ASN A 74 -18.17 5.91 29.30
CA ASN A 74 -17.64 7.24 29.63
C ASN A 74 -16.29 7.21 30.37
N ARG A 75 -15.33 6.45 29.82
CA ARG A 75 -13.97 6.31 30.35
C ARG A 75 -12.93 6.39 29.23
N GLU A 76 -11.67 6.48 29.61
CA GLU A 76 -10.57 6.31 28.67
C GLU A 76 -10.41 4.85 28.21
N PRO A 77 -9.98 4.61 26.94
CA PRO A 77 -9.65 3.28 26.44
C PRO A 77 -8.54 2.62 27.27
N LYS A 78 -8.72 1.35 27.63
CA LYS A 78 -7.68 0.57 28.35
C LYS A 78 -6.55 0.14 27.44
N PHE A 79 -6.82 0.10 26.15
CA PHE A 79 -5.91 -0.29 25.10
C PHE A 79 -6.15 0.64 23.91
N SER A 80 -5.06 1.06 23.26
CA SER A 80 -5.11 1.88 22.07
C SER A 80 -4.00 1.47 21.11
N PHE A 81 -4.32 1.46 19.82
CA PHE A 81 -3.37 1.28 18.73
C PHE A 81 -3.59 2.41 17.72
N PRO A 82 -2.55 3.10 17.21
CA PRO A 82 -2.74 4.30 16.41
C PRO A 82 -3.38 4.01 15.05
N LEU A 83 -4.18 4.94 14.52
CA LEU A 83 -4.61 4.91 13.11
C LEU A 83 -3.38 4.73 12.21
N THR A 84 -3.45 3.77 11.30
CA THR A 84 -2.24 3.27 10.62
C THR A 84 -2.35 3.42 9.11
N TRP A 85 -1.29 3.91 8.49
CA TRP A 85 -1.13 3.90 7.05
C TRP A 85 -0.21 2.74 6.66
N VAL A 86 -0.69 1.87 5.79
CA VAL A 86 0.08 0.77 5.20
C VAL A 86 0.43 1.17 3.78
N ILE A 87 1.71 1.42 3.53
CA ILE A 87 2.22 1.85 2.22
C ILE A 87 2.98 0.67 1.60
N LEU A 88 2.56 0.25 0.41
CA LEU A 88 3.18 -0.82 -0.36
C LEU A 88 3.88 -0.21 -1.58
N GLU A 89 5.21 -0.14 -1.52
CA GLU A 89 6.03 0.18 -2.69
C GLU A 89 6.13 -1.03 -3.61
N GLU A 90 6.07 -0.79 -4.92
CA GLU A 90 5.96 -1.81 -5.97
C GLU A 90 4.88 -2.85 -5.68
N ALA A 91 3.67 -2.36 -5.39
CA ALA A 91 2.52 -3.13 -4.92
C ALA A 91 2.19 -4.37 -5.77
N HIS A 92 2.49 -4.34 -7.07
CA HIS A 92 2.32 -5.49 -7.97
C HIS A 92 3.08 -6.75 -7.51
N ASN A 93 4.12 -6.61 -6.67
CA ASN A 93 4.85 -7.74 -6.08
C ASN A 93 4.09 -8.44 -4.95
N PHE A 94 3.14 -7.76 -4.33
CA PHE A 94 2.42 -8.21 -3.13
C PHE A 94 0.96 -8.52 -3.39
N ILE A 95 0.40 -7.92 -4.44
CA ILE A 95 -0.98 -8.08 -4.85
C ILE A 95 -1.06 -8.09 -6.39
N PRO A 96 -0.44 -9.09 -7.05
CA PRO A 96 -0.38 -9.17 -8.50
C PRO A 96 -1.75 -9.38 -9.14
N ALA A 97 -1.91 -8.90 -10.37
CA ALA A 97 -3.06 -9.21 -11.20
C ALA A 97 -3.00 -10.66 -11.71
N GLY A 98 -4.10 -11.39 -11.63
CA GLY A 98 -4.26 -12.74 -12.21
C GLY A 98 -3.57 -13.87 -11.44
N GLU A 99 -2.82 -13.59 -10.39
CA GLU A 99 -2.19 -14.59 -9.51
C GLU A 99 -2.51 -14.30 -8.04
N LYS A 100 -2.68 -15.36 -7.26
CA LYS A 100 -2.86 -15.27 -5.82
C LYS A 100 -1.57 -15.65 -5.09
N VAL A 101 -1.01 -14.69 -4.34
CA VAL A 101 0.14 -14.88 -3.45
C VAL A 101 -0.30 -14.82 -1.98
N VAL A 102 0.60 -15.13 -1.05
CA VAL A 102 0.29 -15.21 0.39
C VAL A 102 -0.25 -13.89 0.96
N SER A 103 0.19 -12.75 0.43
CA SER A 103 -0.28 -11.42 0.83
C SER A 103 -1.53 -10.94 0.12
N THR A 104 -2.03 -11.67 -0.89
CA THR A 104 -3.22 -11.26 -1.66
C THR A 104 -4.44 -11.06 -0.75
N ASP A 105 -4.84 -12.09 0.00
CA ASP A 105 -6.05 -11.99 0.83
C ASP A 105 -5.96 -10.91 1.92
N PRO A 106 -4.85 -10.80 2.69
CA PRO A 106 -4.71 -9.74 3.68
C PRO A 106 -4.78 -8.32 3.10
N ILE A 107 -4.18 -8.10 1.93
CA ILE A 107 -4.22 -6.80 1.26
C ILE A 107 -5.64 -6.49 0.77
N LEU A 108 -6.33 -7.49 0.20
CA LEU A 108 -7.74 -7.34 -0.19
C LEU A 108 -8.66 -7.06 1.01
N THR A 109 -8.38 -7.68 2.16
CA THR A 109 -9.08 -7.33 3.42
C THR A 109 -8.85 -5.88 3.79
N LEU A 110 -7.61 -5.36 3.71
CA LEU A 110 -7.37 -3.93 3.95
C LEU A 110 -8.09 -3.04 2.96
N ALA A 111 -8.06 -3.37 1.67
CA ALA A 111 -8.73 -2.58 0.63
C ALA A 111 -10.25 -2.49 0.86
N LYS A 112 -10.89 -3.60 1.23
CA LYS A 112 -12.35 -3.68 1.40
C LYS A 112 -12.84 -3.21 2.76
N GLN A 113 -12.07 -3.45 3.82
CA GLN A 113 -12.54 -3.33 5.20
C GLN A 113 -11.64 -2.43 6.05
N GLY A 114 -10.51 -1.94 5.54
CA GLY A 114 -9.53 -1.16 6.32
C GLY A 114 -10.10 0.13 6.90
N ARG A 115 -11.10 0.74 6.27
CA ARG A 115 -11.75 1.96 6.74
C ARG A 115 -12.42 1.81 8.11
N GLU A 116 -13.06 0.68 8.39
CA GLU A 116 -13.78 0.43 9.66
C GLU A 116 -12.84 0.47 10.88
N PRO A 117 -11.72 -0.29 10.90
CA PRO A 117 -10.73 -0.20 11.96
C PRO A 117 -9.77 0.99 11.79
N GLY A 118 -9.93 1.86 10.79
CA GLY A 118 -9.09 3.06 10.64
C GLY A 118 -7.67 2.77 10.14
N ILE A 119 -7.57 1.94 9.10
CA ILE A 119 -6.35 1.62 8.37
C ILE A 119 -6.48 2.17 6.95
N SER A 120 -5.50 2.96 6.52
CA SER A 120 -5.39 3.46 5.16
C SER A 120 -4.38 2.62 4.39
N LEU A 121 -4.76 2.13 3.21
CA LEU A 121 -3.87 1.42 2.30
C LEU A 121 -3.42 2.38 1.19
N VAL A 122 -2.10 2.43 0.93
CA VAL A 122 -1.52 3.18 -0.18
C VAL A 122 -0.69 2.21 -1.02
N CYS A 123 -1.05 2.07 -2.29
CA CYS A 123 -0.32 1.24 -3.24
C CYS A 123 0.45 2.14 -4.21
N ILE A 124 1.76 1.91 -4.33
CA ILE A 124 2.64 2.64 -5.25
C ILE A 124 3.18 1.62 -6.24
N THR A 125 3.08 1.89 -7.54
CA THR A 125 3.59 1.00 -8.59
C THR A 125 3.84 1.79 -9.87
N GLN A 126 4.81 1.33 -10.66
CA GLN A 126 5.03 1.81 -12.03
C GLN A 126 4.21 1.02 -13.07
N MET A 127 3.65 -0.13 -12.67
CA MET A 127 2.87 -1.03 -13.50
C MET A 127 1.47 -1.22 -12.91
N PRO A 128 0.56 -0.23 -13.04
CA PRO A 128 -0.80 -0.34 -12.53
C PRO A 128 -1.55 -1.55 -13.11
N ASN A 129 -1.32 -1.93 -14.38
CA ASN A 129 -1.93 -3.10 -14.98
C ASN A 129 -1.54 -4.45 -14.33
N LYS A 130 -0.45 -4.47 -13.55
CA LYS A 130 0.00 -5.65 -12.79
C LYS A 130 -0.53 -5.71 -11.37
N VAL A 131 -1.35 -4.75 -10.93
CA VAL A 131 -1.97 -4.75 -9.61
C VAL A 131 -3.37 -5.36 -9.70
N HIS A 132 -3.75 -6.12 -8.68
CA HIS A 132 -5.06 -6.76 -8.59
C HIS A 132 -6.20 -5.74 -8.77
N GLN A 133 -7.13 -6.03 -9.67
CA GLN A 133 -8.20 -5.12 -10.07
C GLN A 133 -9.08 -4.68 -8.90
N GLU A 134 -9.39 -5.59 -7.96
CA GLU A 134 -10.18 -5.23 -6.78
C GLU A 134 -9.51 -4.20 -5.87
N VAL A 135 -8.16 -4.12 -5.84
CA VAL A 135 -7.50 -3.05 -5.08
C VAL A 135 -7.67 -1.72 -5.81
N LEU A 136 -7.48 -1.71 -7.13
CA LEU A 136 -7.66 -0.51 -7.96
C LEU A 136 -9.10 0.02 -7.83
N SER A 137 -10.11 -0.85 -7.88
CA SER A 137 -11.53 -0.47 -7.77
C SER A 137 -11.98 -0.08 -6.36
N GLN A 138 -11.10 -0.12 -5.36
CA GLN A 138 -11.37 0.33 -3.99
C GLN A 138 -10.55 1.57 -3.61
N CYS A 139 -9.82 2.15 -4.57
CA CYS A 139 -9.06 3.37 -4.36
C CYS A 139 -9.99 4.60 -4.43
N ASP A 140 -10.16 5.29 -3.31
CA ASP A 140 -10.89 6.58 -3.27
C ASP A 140 -10.12 7.73 -3.95
N LEU A 141 -8.78 7.62 -3.96
CA LEU A 141 -7.87 8.64 -4.48
C LEU A 141 -6.77 7.99 -5.31
N VAL A 142 -6.56 8.48 -6.53
CA VAL A 142 -5.44 8.06 -7.38
C VAL A 142 -4.62 9.26 -7.79
N ILE A 143 -3.32 9.19 -7.53
CA ILE A 143 -2.34 10.14 -8.04
C ILE A 143 -1.60 9.45 -9.18
N CYS A 144 -1.87 9.87 -10.41
CA CYS A 144 -1.32 9.25 -11.61
C CYS A 144 -0.38 10.23 -12.30
N PHE A 145 0.90 9.85 -12.41
CA PHE A 145 1.85 10.53 -13.27
C PHE A 145 1.61 10.12 -14.73
N ARG A 146 2.48 10.56 -15.64
CA ARG A 146 2.30 10.24 -17.05
C ARG A 146 2.44 8.74 -17.30
N LEU A 147 1.40 8.14 -17.87
CA LEU A 147 1.39 6.79 -18.40
C LEU A 147 1.54 6.82 -19.92
N THR A 148 2.24 5.84 -20.47
CA THR A 148 2.47 5.71 -21.92
C THR A 148 1.93 4.40 -22.50
N SER A 149 1.70 3.38 -21.69
CA SER A 149 1.14 2.10 -22.10
C SER A 149 -0.39 2.16 -22.09
N GLU A 150 -1.01 1.60 -23.13
CA GLU A 150 -2.46 1.45 -23.23
C GLU A 150 -3.00 0.55 -22.12
N GLU A 151 -2.29 -0.52 -21.77
CA GLU A 151 -2.67 -1.43 -20.69
C GLU A 151 -2.71 -0.72 -19.33
N ASP A 152 -1.75 0.17 -19.06
CA ASP A 152 -1.71 0.94 -17.82
C ASP A 152 -2.81 2.01 -17.76
N ILE A 153 -3.11 2.65 -18.89
CA ILE A 153 -4.25 3.59 -19.01
C ILE A 153 -5.57 2.82 -18.79
N ASN A 154 -5.69 1.62 -19.37
CA ASN A 154 -6.85 0.74 -19.17
C ASN A 154 -7.02 0.30 -17.71
N ALA A 155 -5.93 0.04 -16.99
CA ALA A 155 -5.99 -0.24 -15.57
C ALA A 155 -6.56 0.95 -14.76
N LEU A 156 -6.26 2.19 -15.18
CA LEU A 156 -6.80 3.40 -14.56
C LEU A 156 -8.30 3.55 -14.81
N HIS A 157 -8.80 3.14 -15.98
CA HIS A 157 -10.24 3.09 -16.28
C HIS A 157 -11.02 2.09 -15.41
N ALA A 158 -10.34 1.14 -14.77
CA ALA A 158 -10.96 0.21 -13.82
C ALA A 158 -11.18 0.83 -12.43
N VAL A 159 -10.50 1.93 -12.11
CA VAL A 159 -10.72 2.69 -10.87
C VAL A 159 -12.00 3.52 -10.97
N MET A 160 -12.26 4.13 -12.13
CA MET A 160 -13.33 5.10 -12.28
C MET A 160 -14.64 4.49 -12.77
N GLN A 161 -15.74 5.05 -12.27
CA GLN A 161 -17.08 4.83 -12.82
C GLN A 161 -17.16 5.32 -14.28
N THR A 162 -18.14 4.78 -15.02
CA THR A 162 -18.21 4.84 -16.49
C THR A 162 -18.22 6.26 -17.08
N TYR A 163 -18.59 7.28 -16.33
CA TYR A 163 -18.82 8.65 -16.84
C TYR A 163 -17.54 9.49 -17.02
N VAL A 164 -16.38 9.11 -16.45
CA VAL A 164 -15.11 9.88 -16.58
C VAL A 164 -14.12 9.25 -17.57
N ARG A 165 -14.45 8.08 -18.12
CA ARG A 165 -13.50 7.30 -18.94
C ARG A 165 -12.95 8.08 -20.15
N GLU A 166 -13.80 8.80 -20.88
CA GLU A 166 -13.37 9.55 -22.08
C GLU A 166 -12.52 10.79 -21.78
N GLU A 167 -12.41 11.19 -20.51
CA GLU A 167 -11.66 12.39 -20.11
C GLU A 167 -10.25 12.06 -19.64
N ILE A 168 -10.00 10.90 -19.03
CA ILE A 168 -8.69 10.53 -18.46
C ILE A 168 -7.59 10.60 -19.51
N GLU A 169 -7.79 10.01 -20.69
CA GLU A 169 -6.80 10.04 -21.77
C GLU A 169 -6.49 11.47 -22.22
N LYS A 170 -7.52 12.33 -22.30
CA LYS A 170 -7.34 13.74 -22.67
C LYS A 170 -6.54 14.48 -21.61
N PHE A 171 -6.78 14.22 -20.32
CA PHE A 171 -6.00 14.80 -19.24
C PHE A 171 -4.55 14.32 -19.27
N LEU A 172 -4.32 13.01 -19.41
CA LEU A 172 -2.99 12.42 -19.51
C LEU A 172 -2.21 12.95 -20.71
N ALA A 173 -2.85 13.07 -21.88
CA ALA A 173 -2.25 13.61 -23.10
C ALA A 173 -1.88 15.10 -22.97
N ARG A 174 -2.64 15.86 -22.16
CA ARG A 174 -2.39 17.28 -21.88
C ARG A 174 -1.43 17.52 -20.72
N LEU A 175 -1.02 16.48 -19.98
CA LEU A 175 -0.08 16.64 -18.89
C LEU A 175 1.25 17.23 -19.42
N PRO A 176 1.71 18.36 -18.86
CA PRO A 176 2.99 18.94 -19.22
C PRO A 176 4.12 17.93 -19.06
N ARG A 177 5.18 18.02 -19.88
CA ARG A 177 6.28 17.04 -19.90
C ARG A 177 7.29 17.18 -18.76
N TRP A 178 7.21 18.23 -17.94
CA TRP A 178 8.15 18.43 -16.82
C TRP A 178 7.90 17.45 -15.66
N HIS A 179 8.92 17.30 -14.82
CA HIS A 179 8.87 16.46 -13.62
C HIS A 179 7.83 16.98 -12.63
N GLY A 180 7.08 16.06 -12.01
CA GLY A 180 6.05 16.38 -11.03
C GLY A 180 4.65 16.57 -11.61
N ALA A 181 4.49 16.70 -12.93
CA ALA A 181 3.16 16.78 -13.55
C ALA A 181 2.39 15.47 -13.37
N ALA A 182 1.21 15.55 -12.74
CA ALA A 182 0.35 14.41 -12.45
C ALA A 182 -1.13 14.82 -12.51
N ILE A 183 -2.00 13.83 -12.61
CA ILE A 183 -3.43 13.99 -12.32
C ILE A 183 -3.76 13.40 -10.95
N ILE A 184 -4.73 14.00 -10.27
CA ILE A 184 -5.40 13.44 -9.11
C ILE A 184 -6.82 13.09 -9.53
N LEU A 185 -7.17 11.82 -9.41
CA LEU A 185 -8.54 11.32 -9.53
C LEU A 185 -9.08 11.20 -8.10
N ASP A 186 -10.18 11.88 -7.82
CA ASP A 186 -10.89 11.78 -6.54
C ASP A 186 -12.29 11.23 -6.80
N ASP A 187 -12.53 9.99 -6.35
CA ASP A 187 -13.81 9.30 -6.53
C ASP A 187 -14.92 9.98 -5.72
N ASN A 188 -14.61 10.54 -4.55
CA ASN A 188 -15.61 11.22 -3.71
C ASN A 188 -16.09 12.53 -4.33
N LEU A 189 -15.21 13.23 -5.04
CA LEU A 189 -15.53 14.49 -5.72
C LEU A 189 -15.97 14.30 -7.17
N GLU A 190 -15.88 13.09 -7.70
CA GLU A 190 -16.12 12.75 -9.09
C GLU A 190 -15.33 13.66 -10.06
N LYS A 191 -14.09 14.01 -9.69
CA LYS A 191 -13.29 15.04 -10.37
C LYS A 191 -11.85 14.62 -10.64
N ILE A 192 -11.31 15.18 -11.73
CA ILE A 192 -9.91 15.11 -12.09
C ILE A 192 -9.27 16.48 -11.90
N PHE A 193 -8.16 16.51 -11.17
CA PHE A 193 -7.33 17.69 -11.01
C PHE A 193 -5.98 17.47 -11.68
N THR A 194 -5.48 18.47 -12.40
CA THR A 194 -4.09 18.49 -12.83
C THR A 194 -3.26 19.18 -11.75
N VAL A 195 -2.17 18.54 -11.34
CA VAL A 195 -1.28 19.05 -10.30
C VAL A 195 0.18 19.01 -10.75
N ASN A 196 0.99 19.83 -10.10
CA ASN A 196 2.45 19.74 -10.21
C ASN A 196 3.03 19.45 -8.83
N ILE A 197 3.52 18.23 -8.64
CA ILE A 197 4.16 17.80 -7.40
C ILE A 197 5.50 18.50 -7.27
N ARG A 198 5.71 19.19 -6.15
CA ARG A 198 6.97 19.89 -5.86
C ARG A 198 8.16 18.91 -5.84
N PRO A 199 9.36 19.35 -6.19
CA PRO A 199 10.57 18.57 -5.96
C PRO A 199 10.71 18.17 -4.49
N ARG A 200 11.18 16.94 -4.26
CA ARG A 200 11.49 16.46 -2.91
C ARG A 200 12.66 17.25 -2.32
N ILE A 201 12.69 17.35 -1.00
CA ILE A 201 13.79 17.97 -0.23
C ILE A 201 14.71 16.89 0.37
N SER A 202 14.19 15.69 0.61
CA SER A 202 14.94 14.57 1.18
C SER A 202 15.85 13.89 0.15
N TRP A 203 16.98 13.38 0.65
CA TRP A 203 17.92 12.58 -0.13
C TRP A 203 17.37 11.17 -0.37
N HIS A 204 17.67 10.58 -1.54
CA HIS A 204 17.40 9.17 -1.83
C HIS A 204 18.47 8.60 -2.78
N SER A 205 18.73 7.29 -2.70
CA SER A 205 19.71 6.60 -3.54
C SER A 205 19.18 6.17 -4.92
N GLY A 206 17.87 6.26 -5.18
CA GLY A 206 17.22 5.80 -6.42
C GLY A 206 17.36 6.71 -7.65
N GLY A 207 18.42 7.52 -7.75
CA GLY A 207 18.67 8.26 -8.99
C GLY A 207 18.95 7.28 -10.13
N THR A 208 18.33 7.48 -11.29
CA THR A 208 18.72 6.77 -12.52
C THR A 208 20.22 6.94 -12.69
N ALA A 209 20.95 5.84 -12.89
CA ALA A 209 22.38 5.89 -13.13
C ALA A 209 22.65 6.84 -14.31
N ALA A 210 23.21 8.01 -14.02
CA ALA A 210 23.70 8.90 -15.04
C ALA A 210 25.08 8.38 -15.44
N LEU A 211 25.28 8.13 -16.73
CA LEU A 211 26.64 7.97 -17.27
C LEU A 211 27.38 9.27 -16.98
N ILE A 212 28.44 9.15 -16.18
CA ILE A 212 29.42 10.22 -15.94
C ILE A 212 30.36 10.26 -17.15
#